data_AF-A0A8S3XMQ7-F1
#
_entry.id   AF-A0A8S3XMQ7-F1
#
_cell.length_a   1.000
_cell.length_b   1.000
_cell.length_c   1.000
_cell.angle_alpha   90.00
_cell.angle_beta   90.00
_cell.angle_gamma   90.00
#
_symmetry.space_group_name_H-M   'P 1'
#
loop_
_entity.id
_entity.type
_entity.pdbx_description
1 polymer ?
#
loop_
_entity_poly.entity_id
_entity_poly.type
_entity_poly.pdbx_seq_one_letter_code
_entity_poly.pdbx_strand_id
1 'polypeptide(L)'
;MFAPDHGFRVRRLYKLILRVHRGLPAELRILGDNYARDEFKRHKNCNSDEACVFLNEWTNYAINLAKQMKPLQQAKKKTVGEYLDPTLLDYMTEDQLIQLYQLHKAALGNDGPPDSTIDQQKK
;
A
#
# COMPACT_ATOMS: atom_id res chain seq x y z
N MET A 1 27.90 -6.87 4.79
CA MET A 1 27.31 -8.22 4.70
C MET A 1 26.21 -8.33 5.73
N PHE A 2 25.00 -8.74 5.35
CA PHE A 2 23.89 -8.95 6.29
C PHE A 2 24.11 -10.22 7.12
N ALA A 3 23.69 -10.22 8.39
CA ALA A 3 23.74 -11.41 9.23
C ALA A 3 22.97 -12.58 8.60
N PRO A 4 23.37 -13.86 8.81
CA PRO A 4 22.71 -15.04 8.21
C PRO A 4 21.19 -15.07 8.42
N ASP A 5 20.73 -14.53 9.56
CA ASP A 5 19.33 -14.42 9.96
C ASP A 5 18.49 -13.46 9.10
N HIS A 6 19.12 -12.42 8.51
CA HIS A 6 18.41 -11.37 7.77
C HIS A 6 17.64 -11.94 6.57
N GLY A 7 18.28 -12.79 5.77
CA GLY A 7 17.63 -13.40 4.60
C GLY A 7 16.45 -14.31 4.97
N PHE A 8 16.51 -14.98 6.13
CA PHE A 8 15.39 -15.77 6.63
C PHE A 8 14.23 -14.87 7.06
N ARG A 9 14.51 -13.77 7.78
CA ARG A 9 13.50 -12.78 8.18
C ARG A 9 12.78 -12.16 6.99
N VAL A 10 13.53 -11.75 5.96
CA VAL A 10 12.97 -11.20 4.71
C VAL A 10 12.04 -12.21 4.03
N ARG A 11 12.50 -13.46 3.83
CA ARG A 11 11.67 -14.52 3.21
C ARG A 11 10.43 -14.85 4.04
N ARG A 12 10.54 -14.84 5.36
CA ARG A 12 9.42 -15.10 6.27
C ARG A 12 8.37 -14.00 6.16
N LEU A 13 8.80 -12.74 6.13
CA LEU A 13 7.91 -11.59 5.97
C LEU A 13 7.20 -11.63 4.60
N TYR A 14 7.94 -11.88 3.52
CA TYR A 14 7.35 -12.02 2.18
C TYR A 14 6.26 -13.10 2.13
N LYS A 15 6.53 -14.29 2.69
CA LYS A 15 5.53 -15.37 2.77
C LYS A 15 4.33 -15.03 3.65
N LEU A 16 4.53 -14.24 4.72
CA LEU A 16 3.44 -13.79 5.58
C LEU A 16 2.51 -12.83 4.82
N ILE A 17 3.07 -11.86 4.10
CA ILE A 17 2.30 -10.91 3.28
C ILE A 17 1.41 -11.65 2.28
N LEU A 18 1.99 -12.56 1.49
CA LEU A 18 1.23 -13.37 0.52
C LEU A 18 0.17 -14.26 1.19
N ARG A 19 0.37 -14.67 2.44
CA ARG A 19 -0.62 -15.43 3.20
C ARG A 19 -1.79 -14.54 3.61
N VAL A 20 -1.51 -13.33 4.11
CA VAL A 20 -2.55 -12.38 4.54
C VAL A 20 -3.36 -11.86 3.35
N HIS A 21 -2.72 -11.66 2.18
CA HIS A 21 -3.39 -11.29 0.94
C HIS A 21 -4.49 -12.27 0.50
N ARG A 22 -4.42 -13.55 0.92
CA ARG A 22 -5.48 -14.53 0.63
C ARG A 22 -6.82 -14.18 1.28
N GLY A 23 -6.84 -13.30 2.27
CA GLY A 23 -8.06 -12.78 2.88
C GLY A 23 -8.73 -11.66 2.09
N LEU A 24 -8.02 -11.06 1.12
CA LEU A 24 -8.49 -9.92 0.33
C LEU A 24 -9.48 -10.34 -0.78
N PRO A 25 -10.34 -9.40 -1.23
CA PRO A 25 -11.04 -9.51 -2.51
C PRO A 25 -10.09 -9.85 -3.66
N ALA A 26 -10.57 -10.56 -4.67
CA ALA A 26 -9.73 -11.16 -5.72
C ALA A 26 -8.88 -10.12 -6.46
N GLU A 27 -9.48 -8.98 -6.80
CA GLU A 27 -8.86 -7.88 -7.53
C GLU A 27 -7.75 -7.23 -6.70
N LEU A 28 -8.03 -6.94 -5.43
CA LEU A 28 -7.05 -6.36 -4.49
C LEU A 28 -5.91 -7.34 -4.19
N ARG A 29 -6.20 -8.64 -4.13
CA ARG A 29 -5.16 -9.67 -3.97
C ARG A 29 -4.20 -9.69 -5.15
N ILE A 30 -4.71 -9.68 -6.38
CA ILE A 30 -3.88 -9.70 -7.59
C ILE A 30 -2.98 -8.47 -7.65
N LEU A 31 -3.56 -7.29 -7.40
CA LEU A 31 -2.81 -6.03 -7.35
C LEU A 31 -1.73 -6.07 -6.26
N GLY A 32 -2.10 -6.47 -5.04
CA GLY A 32 -1.19 -6.52 -3.90
C GLY A 32 -0.06 -7.54 -4.07
N ASP A 33 -0.35 -8.74 -4.58
CA ASP A 33 0.66 -9.78 -4.82
C ASP A 33 1.70 -9.35 -5.85
N ASN A 34 1.26 -8.67 -6.92
CA ASN A 34 2.15 -8.13 -7.93
C ASN A 34 3.02 -7.00 -7.37
N TYR A 35 2.40 -6.04 -6.66
CA TYR A 35 3.12 -4.93 -6.04
C TYR A 35 4.16 -5.43 -5.02
N ALA A 36 3.78 -6.34 -4.12
CA ALA A 36 4.70 -6.90 -3.13
C ALA A 36 5.87 -7.67 -3.77
N ARG A 37 5.64 -8.39 -4.86
CA ARG A 37 6.72 -9.05 -5.60
C ARG A 37 7.74 -8.03 -6.13
N ASP A 38 7.25 -6.95 -6.72
CA ASP A 38 8.11 -5.94 -7.34
C ASP A 38 8.88 -5.15 -6.29
N GLU A 39 8.24 -4.78 -5.18
CA GLU A 39 8.88 -4.04 -4.10
C GLU A 39 10.00 -4.83 -3.40
N PHE A 40 9.76 -6.11 -3.07
CA PHE A 40 10.81 -6.97 -2.52
C PHE A 40 11.96 -7.21 -3.50
N LYS A 41 11.68 -7.22 -4.81
CA LYS A 41 12.72 -7.33 -5.85
C LYS A 41 13.55 -6.05 -5.93
N ARG A 42 12.92 -4.87 -5.88
CA ARG A 42 13.59 -3.56 -5.89
C ARG A 42 14.50 -3.39 -4.68
N HIS A 43 14.09 -3.88 -3.51
CA HIS A 43 14.85 -3.76 -2.26
C HIS A 43 15.89 -4.87 -2.03
N LYS A 44 16.15 -5.75 -3.02
CA LYS A 44 17.11 -6.85 -2.85
C LYS A 44 18.55 -6.38 -2.57
N ASN A 45 18.93 -5.21 -3.09
CA ASN A 45 20.28 -4.67 -3.02
C ASN A 45 20.36 -3.35 -2.23
N CYS A 46 19.34 -3.02 -1.43
CA CYS A 46 19.33 -1.81 -0.61
C CYS A 46 20.39 -1.86 0.50
N ASN A 47 20.72 -0.70 1.06
CA ASN A 47 21.67 -0.63 2.17
C ASN A 47 21.04 -1.09 3.50
N SER A 48 21.82 -1.17 4.57
CA SER A 48 21.34 -1.71 5.84
C SER A 48 20.26 -0.86 6.51
N ASP A 49 20.32 0.45 6.37
CA ASP A 49 19.39 1.38 7.00
C ASP A 49 18.05 1.36 6.25
N GLU A 50 18.10 1.39 4.92
CA GLU A 50 16.95 1.18 4.04
C GLU A 50 16.28 -0.17 4.30
N ALA A 51 17.07 -1.24 4.44
CA ALA A 51 16.55 -2.58 4.74
C ALA A 51 15.83 -2.62 6.09
N CYS A 52 16.32 -1.88 7.09
CA CYS A 52 15.70 -1.79 8.40
C CYS A 52 14.33 -1.11 8.32
N VAL A 53 14.28 0.06 7.68
CA VAL A 53 13.03 0.81 7.46
C VAL A 53 12.05 -0.03 6.65
N PHE A 54 12.50 -0.63 5.54
CA PHE A 54 11.68 -1.49 4.69
C PHE A 54 11.06 -2.64 5.50
N LEU A 55 11.86 -3.38 6.27
CA LEU A 55 11.34 -4.48 7.07
C LEU A 55 10.36 -4.02 8.15
N ASN A 56 10.58 -2.85 8.74
CA ASN A 56 9.66 -2.26 9.73
C ASN A 56 8.30 -1.94 9.10
N GLU A 57 8.30 -1.16 8.03
CA GLU A 57 7.07 -0.72 7.35
C GLU A 57 6.28 -1.90 6.79
N TRP A 58 6.95 -2.87 6.16
CA TRP A 58 6.28 -4.05 5.63
C TRP A 58 5.77 -5.00 6.73
N THR A 59 6.40 -4.99 7.91
CA THR A 59 5.87 -5.71 9.08
C THR A 59 4.61 -5.02 9.61
N ASN A 60 4.61 -3.69 9.73
CA ASN A 60 3.44 -2.92 10.13
C ASN A 60 2.27 -3.12 9.17
N TYR A 61 2.53 -3.06 7.86
CA TYR A 61 1.57 -3.37 6.81
C TYR A 61 0.93 -4.75 7.00
N ALA A 62 1.77 -5.79 7.15
CA ALA A 62 1.28 -7.16 7.33
C ALA A 62 0.43 -7.33 8.61
N ILE A 63 0.82 -6.68 9.70
CA ILE A 63 0.07 -6.68 10.97
C ILE A 63 -1.30 -6.01 10.81
N ASN A 64 -1.34 -4.82 10.21
CA ASN A 64 -2.57 -4.07 10.02
C ASN A 64 -3.54 -4.81 9.10
N LEU A 65 -3.03 -5.38 8.02
CA LEU A 65 -3.83 -6.18 7.11
C LEU A 65 -4.36 -7.45 7.80
N ALA A 66 -3.53 -8.15 8.59
CA ALA A 66 -3.97 -9.33 9.34
C ALA A 66 -5.09 -9.02 10.35
N LYS A 67 -5.06 -7.84 10.99
CA LYS A 67 -6.14 -7.38 11.89
C LYS A 67 -7.46 -7.19 11.15
N GLN A 68 -7.41 -6.69 9.91
CA GLN A 68 -8.58 -6.46 9.05
C GLN A 68 -9.12 -7.77 8.43
N MET A 69 -8.25 -8.77 8.23
CA MET A 69 -8.60 -10.06 7.60
C MET A 69 -9.10 -11.14 8.58
N LYS A 70 -9.51 -10.77 9.80
CA LYS A 70 -9.99 -11.74 10.81
C LYS A 70 -11.17 -12.59 10.29
N PRO A 71 -11.27 -13.87 10.72
CA PRO A 71 -12.28 -14.81 10.21
C PRO A 71 -13.72 -14.27 10.35
N LEU A 72 -14.58 -14.67 9.40
CA LEU A 72 -15.99 -14.25 9.28
C LEU A 72 -16.83 -14.39 10.56
N GLN A 73 -16.44 -15.28 11.47
CA GLN A 73 -17.13 -15.47 12.75
C GLN A 73 -16.92 -14.31 13.75
N GLN A 74 -15.92 -13.45 13.52
CA GLN A 74 -15.56 -12.34 14.41
C GLN A 74 -15.72 -10.96 13.77
N ALA A 75 -15.92 -10.86 12.45
CA ALA A 75 -16.00 -9.60 11.74
C ALA A 75 -17.43 -9.30 11.28
N LYS A 76 -18.07 -8.29 11.88
CA LYS A 76 -19.42 -7.81 11.47
C LYS A 76 -19.44 -7.23 10.05
N LYS A 77 -18.29 -6.78 9.53
CA LYS A 77 -18.09 -6.31 8.16
C LYS A 77 -16.60 -6.42 7.83
N LYS A 78 -16.24 -7.03 6.69
CA LYS A 78 -14.85 -7.02 6.19
C LYS A 78 -14.59 -5.68 5.52
N THR A 79 -14.21 -4.67 6.29
CA THR A 79 -13.72 -3.40 5.75
C THR A 79 -12.21 -3.50 5.60
N VAL A 80 -11.71 -3.29 4.39
CA VAL A 80 -10.28 -3.23 4.08
C VAL A 80 -9.87 -1.77 3.99
N GLY A 81 -8.73 -1.43 4.59
CA GLY A 81 -8.20 -0.08 4.62
C GLY A 81 -8.64 0.73 5.84
N GLU A 82 -8.00 1.89 5.98
CA GLU A 82 -8.22 2.88 7.02
C GLU A 82 -8.31 4.26 6.37
N TYR A 83 -8.86 5.25 7.08
CA TYR A 83 -8.86 6.62 6.58
C TYR A 83 -7.42 7.14 6.49
N LEU A 84 -7.12 7.82 5.38
CA LEU A 84 -5.84 8.46 5.18
C LEU A 84 -5.69 9.61 6.19
N ASP A 85 -4.58 9.64 6.92
CA ASP A 85 -4.22 10.77 7.77
C ASP A 85 -4.02 12.02 6.90
N PRO A 86 -4.76 13.12 7.12
CA PRO A 86 -4.63 14.34 6.33
C PRO A 86 -3.21 14.91 6.32
N THR A 87 -2.42 14.70 7.39
CA THR A 87 -1.03 15.17 7.45
C THR A 87 -0.12 14.49 6.42
N LEU A 88 -0.50 13.31 5.91
CA LEU A 88 0.25 12.64 4.84
C LEU A 88 0.18 13.41 3.52
N LEU A 89 -0.85 14.23 3.30
CA LEU A 89 -1.00 15.03 2.10
C LEU A 89 0.10 16.09 1.97
N ASP A 90 0.59 16.61 3.10
CA ASP A 90 1.66 17.62 3.14
C ASP A 90 3.01 17.07 2.64
N TYR A 91 3.17 15.74 2.64
CA TYR A 91 4.38 15.05 2.17
C TYR A 91 4.27 14.56 0.71
N MET A 92 3.14 14.76 0.05
CA MET A 92 2.93 14.33 -1.33
C MET A 92 3.36 15.41 -2.32
N THR A 93 3.85 14.98 -3.49
CA THR A 93 4.06 15.90 -4.62
C THR A 93 2.74 16.32 -5.24
N GLU A 94 2.75 17.42 -6.01
CA GLU A 94 1.55 17.90 -6.73
C GLU A 94 0.94 16.79 -7.62
N ASP A 95 1.78 16.07 -8.37
CA ASP A 95 1.34 14.94 -9.20
C ASP A 95 0.67 13.82 -8.38
N GLN A 96 1.22 13.51 -7.20
CA GLN A 96 0.66 12.49 -6.32
C GLN A 96 -0.70 12.91 -5.76
N LEU A 97 -0.85 14.20 -5.39
CA LEU A 97 -2.12 14.76 -4.94
C LEU A 97 -3.18 14.71 -6.05
N ILE A 98 -2.81 15.06 -7.28
CA ILE A 98 -3.68 14.97 -8.46
C ILE A 98 -4.13 13.54 -8.68
N GLN A 99 -3.20 12.57 -8.66
CA GLN A 99 -3.52 11.15 -8.83
C GLN A 99 -4.45 10.62 -7.73
N LEU A 100 -4.20 11.00 -6.48
CA LEU A 100 -5.04 10.60 -5.35
C LEU A 100 -6.46 11.18 -5.48
N TYR A 101 -6.58 12.44 -5.90
CA TYR A 101 -7.87 13.08 -6.14
C TYR A 101 -8.64 12.42 -7.30
N GLN A 102 -7.95 12.10 -8.40
CA GLN A 102 -8.54 11.37 -9.53
C GLN A 102 -9.04 9.98 -9.10
N LEU A 103 -8.24 9.26 -8.31
CA LEU A 103 -8.63 7.97 -7.74
C LEU A 103 -9.88 8.10 -6.86
N HIS A 104 -9.97 9.15 -6.04
CA HIS A 104 -11.14 9.42 -5.21
C HIS A 104 -12.40 9.68 -6.04
N LYS A 105 -12.31 10.51 -7.10
CA LYS A 105 -13.44 10.76 -8.01
C LYS A 105 -13.90 9.48 -8.70
N ALA A 106 -12.96 8.67 -9.19
CA ALA A 106 -13.26 7.40 -9.85
C ALA A 106 -13.96 6.41 -8.90
N ALA A 107 -13.52 6.34 -7.64
CA ALA A 107 -14.15 5.49 -6.64
C ALA A 107 -15.59 5.92 -6.29
N LEU A 108 -15.93 7.21 -6.45
CA LEU A 108 -17.28 7.75 -6.26
C LEU A 108 -18.16 7.65 -7.51
N GLY A 109 -17.62 7.23 -8.66
CA GLY A 109 -18.32 7.20 -9.94
C GLY A 109 -18.52 8.57 -10.58
N ASN A 110 -17.74 9.58 -10.16
CA ASN A 110 -17.83 10.95 -10.64
C ASN A 110 -16.88 11.21 -11.83
N ASP A 111 -16.94 10.36 -12.85
CA ASP A 111 -16.06 10.32 -14.02
C ASP A 111 -16.40 11.41 -15.07
N GLY A 112 -16.78 12.61 -14.61
CA GLY A 112 -16.89 13.78 -15.48
C GLY A 112 -15.50 14.15 -16.03
N PRO A 113 -15.41 14.65 -17.28
CA PRO A 113 -14.15 14.95 -17.95
C PRO A 113 -13.28 15.88 -17.09
N PRO A 114 -11.94 15.86 -17.28
CA PRO A 114 -11.05 16.74 -16.52
C PRO A 114 -11.50 18.18 -16.70
N ASP A 115 -11.80 18.83 -15.58
CA ASP A 115 -12.20 20.23 -15.56
C ASP A 115 -10.99 21.06 -16.01
N SER A 116 -10.98 21.46 -17.28
CA SER A 116 -9.95 22.28 -17.92
C SER A 116 -9.97 23.74 -17.47
N THR A 117 -10.55 24.04 -16.30
CA THR A 117 -10.82 25.40 -15.85
C THR A 117 -9.66 26.03 -15.06
N ILE A 118 -8.63 25.27 -14.66
CA ILE A 118 -7.55 25.83 -13.82
C ILE A 118 -6.52 26.67 -14.62
N ASP A 119 -6.44 26.52 -15.95
CA ASP A 119 -5.43 27.22 -16.77
C ASP A 119 -5.78 28.66 -17.21
N GLN A 120 -6.94 29.21 -16.83
CA GLN A 120 -7.36 30.56 -17.29
C GLN A 120 -7.24 31.70 -16.26
N GLN A 121 -6.63 31.47 -15.08
CA GLN A 121 -6.38 32.54 -14.11
C GLN A 121 -4.88 32.84 -13.93
N LYS A 122 -4.19 33.06 -15.05
CA LYS A 122 -2.95 33.86 -15.10
C LYS A 122 -3.01 34.80 -16.30
N LYS A 123 -3.74 35.90 -16.13
CA LYS A 123 -3.56 37.11 -16.93
C LYS A 123 -3.69 38.34 -16.05
#